data_AF-A0A2J6H459-F1
#
_entry.id   AF-A0A2J6H459-F1
#
_cell.length_a   1.000
_cell.length_b   1.000
_cell.length_c   1.000
_cell.angle_alpha   90.00
_cell.angle_beta   90.00
_cell.angle_gamma   90.00
#
_symmetry.space_group_name_H-M   'P 1'
#
loop_
_entity.id
_entity.type
_entity.pdbx_description
1 polymer ?
#
loop_
_entity_poly.entity_id
_entity_poly.type
_entity_poly.pdbx_seq_one_letter_code
_entity_poly.pdbx_strand_id
1 'polypeptide(L)'
;MAKLIRVTTGSHWAIASIDYPVPPPVKPTIPPSTVEIGFQLTQGGQQFEYDIFLSNGTVTAIHSFNTATGNNNPIASYSGGTFTPISGTPYYHIANLNITPVNLPSFTFTGDSTDMY
;
A
#
# COMPACT_ATOMS: atom_id res chain seq x y z
N MET A 1 26.22 5.43 19.66
CA MET A 1 26.42 6.52 20.65
C MET A 1 26.87 5.90 21.96
N ALA A 2 27.97 6.36 22.55
CA ALA A 2 28.52 5.81 23.81
C ALA A 2 27.92 6.53 25.03
N LYS A 3 27.76 5.82 26.15
CA LYS A 3 27.29 6.39 27.43
C LYS A 3 28.38 6.26 28.50
N LEU A 4 28.52 7.31 29.33
CA LEU A 4 29.56 7.47 30.34
C LEU A 4 29.35 6.49 31.51
N ILE A 5 30.38 5.73 31.88
CA ILE A 5 30.42 4.91 33.10
C ILE A 5 31.47 5.50 34.04
N ARG A 6 31.13 5.66 35.33
CA ARG A 6 32.07 6.15 36.36
C ARG A 6 32.72 4.96 37.08
N VAL A 7 34.04 4.85 36.99
CA VAL A 7 34.86 3.89 37.75
C VAL A 7 35.24 4.52 39.10
N THR A 8 35.08 3.80 40.21
CA THR A 8 35.18 4.38 41.58
C THR A 8 36.44 4.05 42.37
N THR A 9 37.38 3.22 41.88
CA THR A 9 38.70 3.00 42.52
C THR A 9 39.80 2.62 41.51
N GLY A 10 41.00 3.21 41.67
CA GLY A 10 42.22 2.91 40.90
C GLY A 10 42.27 3.51 39.47
N SER A 11 43.46 3.92 39.03
CA SER A 11 43.69 4.38 37.65
C SER A 11 43.73 3.17 36.70
N HIS A 12 42.57 2.75 36.20
CA HIS A 12 42.46 1.73 35.17
C HIS A 12 41.61 2.24 34.01
N TRP A 13 42.03 1.90 32.79
CA TRP A 13 41.20 2.07 31.60
C TRP A 13 40.52 0.72 31.32
N ALA A 14 39.19 0.71 31.31
CA ALA A 14 38.41 -0.44 30.90
C ALA A 14 37.62 -0.09 29.63
N ILE A 15 37.72 -0.94 28.62
CA ILE A 15 36.91 -0.87 27.40
C ILE A 15 35.84 -1.96 27.53
N ALA A 16 34.57 -1.56 27.52
CA ALA A 16 33.45 -2.49 27.47
C ALA A 16 32.84 -2.46 26.07
N SER A 17 32.76 -3.62 25.41
CA SER A 17 31.93 -3.79 24.22
C SER A 17 30.52 -4.14 24.67
N ILE A 18 29.53 -3.40 24.17
CA ILE A 18 28.12 -3.74 24.30
C ILE A 18 27.67 -4.25 22.94
N ASP A 19 27.40 -5.54 22.86
CA ASP A 19 26.73 -6.13 21.71
C ASP A 19 25.24 -5.82 21.80
N TYR A 20 24.78 -4.88 20.97
CA TYR A 20 23.35 -4.72 20.74
C TYR A 20 22.93 -5.78 19.74
N PRO A 21 21.99 -6.69 20.08
CA PRO A 21 21.45 -7.60 19.09
C PRO A 21 20.83 -6.76 17.97
N VAL A 22 21.24 -7.03 16.73
CA VAL A 22 20.57 -6.47 15.56
C VAL A 22 19.14 -7.02 15.59
N PRO A 23 18.10 -6.15 15.60
CA PRO A 23 16.73 -6.63 15.51
C PRO A 23 16.61 -7.52 14.27
N PRO A 24 15.98 -8.71 14.37
CA PRO A 24 15.76 -9.53 13.20
C PRO A 24 15.02 -8.69 12.14
N PRO A 25 15.33 -8.88 10.84
CA PRO A 25 14.58 -8.23 9.78
C PRO A 25 13.09 -8.45 10.02
N VAL A 26 12.30 -7.37 10.01
CA VAL A 26 10.85 -7.49 10.09
C VAL A 26 10.43 -8.27 8.84
N LYS A 27 9.92 -9.49 9.03
CA LYS A 27 9.35 -10.28 7.95
C LYS A 27 8.26 -9.42 7.30
N PRO A 28 8.26 -9.24 5.96
CA PRO A 28 7.15 -8.58 5.30
C PRO A 28 5.87 -9.29 5.74
N THR A 29 4.97 -8.55 6.37
CA THR A 29 3.63 -9.02 6.66
C THR A 29 3.06 -9.45 5.32
N ILE A 30 2.80 -10.74 5.14
CA ILE A 30 2.10 -11.23 3.96
C ILE A 30 0.78 -10.46 3.99
N PRO A 31 0.47 -9.62 2.98
CA PRO A 31 -0.78 -8.89 2.97
C PRO A 31 -1.92 -9.91 3.09
N PRO A 32 -3.05 -9.54 3.73
CA PRO A 32 -4.15 -10.47 3.92
C PRO A 32 -4.50 -11.15 2.61
N SER A 33 -4.81 -12.45 2.68
CA SER A 33 -5.05 -13.30 1.49
C SER A 33 -6.13 -12.74 0.56
N THR A 34 -6.96 -11.83 1.06
CA THR A 34 -7.86 -10.96 0.31
C THR A 34 -7.82 -9.56 0.92
N VAL A 35 -7.76 -8.51 0.09
CA VAL A 35 -7.88 -7.09 0.51
C VAL A 35 -8.69 -6.32 -0.52
N GLU A 36 -9.44 -5.33 -0.07
CA GLU A 36 -10.07 -4.33 -0.93
C GLU A 36 -9.32 -3.02 -0.79
N ILE A 37 -8.93 -2.41 -1.92
CA ILE A 37 -8.29 -1.10 -1.94
C ILE A 37 -9.05 -0.16 -2.87
N GLY A 38 -9.22 1.08 -2.44
CA GLY A 38 -9.96 2.11 -3.17
C GLY A 38 -9.03 3.16 -3.79
N PHE A 39 -9.41 3.72 -4.93
CA PHE A 39 -8.87 4.99 -5.40
C PHE A 39 -9.96 5.82 -6.09
N GLN A 40 -9.78 7.14 -6.13
CA GLN A 40 -10.70 8.05 -6.79
C GLN A 40 -10.09 8.65 -8.06
N LEU A 41 -10.89 8.76 -9.11
CA LEU A 41 -10.48 9.37 -10.38
C LEU A 41 -11.62 10.22 -10.97
N THR A 42 -11.26 11.38 -11.51
CA THR A 42 -12.19 12.21 -12.29
C THR A 42 -12.13 11.82 -13.77
N GLN A 43 -13.26 11.43 -14.34
CA GLN A 43 -13.40 11.11 -15.76
C GLN A 43 -14.64 11.80 -16.33
N GLY A 44 -14.52 12.43 -17.50
CA GLY A 44 -15.64 13.13 -18.12
C GLY A 44 -16.25 14.24 -17.25
N GLY A 45 -15.46 14.81 -16.32
CA GLY A 45 -15.92 15.83 -15.36
C GLY A 45 -16.68 15.29 -14.15
N GLN A 46 -16.79 13.97 -13.98
CA GLN A 46 -17.42 13.36 -12.80
C GLN A 46 -16.40 12.56 -11.99
N GLN A 47 -16.62 12.48 -10.68
CA GLN A 47 -15.77 11.73 -9.77
C GLN A 47 -16.28 10.29 -9.65
N PHE A 48 -15.34 9.36 -9.71
CA PHE A 48 -15.57 7.93 -9.56
C PHE A 48 -14.67 7.38 -8.48
N GLU A 49 -15.21 6.45 -7.72
CA GLU A 49 -14.48 5.54 -6.84
C GLU A 49 -14.30 4.20 -7.55
N TYR A 50 -13.15 3.59 -7.36
CA TYR A 50 -12.77 2.31 -7.90
C TYR A 50 -12.28 1.41 -6.77
N ASP A 51 -13.04 0.36 -6.50
CA ASP A 51 -12.71 -0.65 -5.49
C ASP A 51 -12.09 -1.86 -6.16
N ILE A 52 -10.85 -2.16 -5.77
CA ILE A 52 -10.06 -3.25 -6.33
C ILE A 52 -9.99 -4.37 -5.30
N PHE A 53 -10.56 -5.50 -5.67
CA PHE A 53 -10.49 -6.72 -4.88
C PHE A 53 -9.24 -7.49 -5.28
N LEU A 54 -8.33 -7.66 -4.33
CA LEU A 54 -7.09 -8.40 -4.51
C LEU A 54 -7.17 -9.70 -3.74
N SER A 55 -6.75 -10.80 -4.37
CA SER A 55 -6.44 -12.06 -3.67
C SER A 55 -5.03 -12.50 -3.99
N ASN A 56 -4.20 -12.66 -2.95
CA ASN A 56 -2.78 -12.97 -3.07
C ASN A 56 -2.03 -12.09 -4.10
N GLY A 57 -2.34 -10.79 -4.12
CA GLY A 57 -1.74 -9.81 -5.04
C GLY A 57 -2.29 -9.83 -6.48
N THR A 58 -3.29 -10.65 -6.77
CA THR A 58 -3.97 -10.72 -8.07
C THR A 58 -5.33 -10.02 -8.00
N VAL A 59 -5.68 -9.22 -9.01
CA VAL A 59 -7.01 -8.59 -9.10
C VAL A 59 -8.08 -9.64 -9.42
N THR A 60 -9.03 -9.82 -8.51
CA THR A 60 -10.17 -10.73 -8.67
C THR A 60 -11.42 -10.02 -9.18
N ALA A 61 -11.57 -8.73 -8.87
CA ALA A 61 -12.63 -7.89 -9.37
C ALA A 61 -12.25 -6.41 -9.26
N ILE A 62 -12.89 -5.57 -10.08
CA ILE A 62 -12.90 -4.13 -9.90
C ILE A 62 -14.36 -3.67 -9.97
N HIS A 63 -14.81 -2.97 -8.94
CA HIS A 63 -16.07 -2.24 -8.95
C HIS A 63 -15.80 -0.76 -9.13
N SER A 64 -16.77 -0.05 -9.71
CA SER A 64 -16.72 1.39 -9.79
C SER A 64 -18.07 2.00 -9.48
N PHE A 65 -18.01 3.12 -8.76
CA PHE A 65 -19.16 3.88 -8.33
C PHE A 65 -18.95 5.34 -8.70
N ASN A 66 -19.97 5.94 -9.32
CA ASN A 66 -19.99 7.37 -9.60
C ASN A 66 -20.47 8.11 -8.35
N THR A 67 -19.54 8.74 -7.64
CA THR A 67 -19.84 9.43 -6.37
C THR A 67 -20.70 10.67 -6.56
N ALA A 68 -20.74 11.24 -7.77
CA ALA A 68 -21.56 12.42 -8.07
C ALA A 68 -23.04 12.07 -8.34
N THR A 69 -23.31 10.90 -8.93
CA THR A 69 -24.67 10.49 -9.33
C THR A 69 -25.25 9.36 -8.48
N GLY A 70 -24.43 8.72 -7.64
CA GLY A 70 -24.87 7.60 -6.81
C GLY A 70 -25.09 6.30 -7.57
N ASN A 71 -24.52 6.16 -8.77
CA ASN A 71 -24.76 5.02 -9.65
C ASN A 71 -23.51 4.15 -9.82
N ASN A 72 -23.71 2.84 -9.90
CA ASN A 72 -22.65 1.92 -10.28
C ASN A 72 -22.23 2.16 -11.74
N ASN A 73 -20.93 2.04 -11.99
CA ASN A 73 -20.32 2.11 -13.31
C ASN A 73 -19.63 0.77 -13.61
N PRO A 74 -20.28 -0.14 -14.35
CA PRO A 74 -19.73 -1.47 -14.58
C PRO A 74 -18.36 -1.43 -15.29
N ILE A 75 -17.47 -2.36 -14.90
CA ILE A 75 -16.17 -2.56 -15.54
C ILE A 75 -16.31 -3.65 -16.61
N ALA A 76 -15.95 -3.33 -17.85
CA ALA A 76 -15.96 -4.27 -18.97
C ALA A 76 -14.74 -5.22 -18.91
N SER A 77 -13.56 -4.66 -18.61
CA SER A 77 -12.32 -5.43 -18.48
C SER A 77 -11.25 -4.67 -17.72
N TYR A 78 -10.28 -5.39 -17.18
CA TYR A 78 -9.06 -4.84 -16.60
C TYR A 78 -7.85 -5.71 -16.96
N SER A 79 -6.65 -5.12 -16.92
CA SER A 79 -5.40 -5.86 -17.13
C SER A 79 -4.22 -5.14 -16.48
N GLY A 80 -3.16 -5.91 -16.18
CA GLY A 80 -1.98 -5.38 -15.50
C GLY A 80 -2.26 -5.09 -14.02
N GLY A 81 -1.58 -4.08 -13.50
CA GLY A 81 -1.59 -3.74 -12.08
C GLY A 81 -0.48 -4.45 -11.31
N THR A 82 0.39 -3.67 -10.69
CA THR A 82 1.29 -4.11 -9.62
C THR A 82 0.90 -3.40 -8.34
N PHE A 83 0.79 -4.14 -7.24
CA PHE A 83 0.32 -3.65 -5.95
C PHE A 83 1.43 -3.83 -4.91
N THR A 84 2.00 -2.72 -4.44
CA THR A 84 3.10 -2.74 -3.48
C THR A 84 2.67 -2.09 -2.17
N PRO A 85 2.72 -2.79 -1.02
CA PRO A 85 2.41 -2.19 0.27
C PRO A 85 3.27 -0.95 0.55
N ILE A 86 2.66 0.12 1.06
CA ILE A 86 3.36 1.33 1.50
C ILE A 86 3.77 1.14 2.96
N SER A 87 5.08 1.12 3.20
CA SER A 87 5.66 0.83 4.52
C SER A 87 5.07 1.72 5.62
N GLY A 88 4.61 1.09 6.71
CA GLY A 88 4.06 1.78 7.87
C GLY A 88 2.62 2.30 7.69
N THR A 89 1.94 1.95 6.60
CA THR A 89 0.54 2.33 6.34
C THR A 89 -0.27 1.11 5.88
N PRO A 90 -1.62 1.18 5.92
CA PRO A 90 -2.47 0.16 5.29
C PRO A 90 -2.54 0.25 3.76
N TYR A 91 -2.00 1.31 3.15
CA TYR A 91 -2.21 1.62 1.73
C TYR A 91 -1.21 0.92 0.79
N TYR A 92 -1.51 0.94 -0.51
CA TYR A 92 -0.72 0.33 -1.58
C TYR A 92 -0.38 1.34 -2.68
N HIS A 93 0.85 1.27 -3.19
CA HIS A 93 1.20 1.82 -4.48
C HIS A 93 0.66 0.90 -5.58
N ILE A 94 -0.13 1.47 -6.48
CA ILE A 94 -0.71 0.82 -7.65
C ILE A 94 0.04 1.34 -8.88
N ALA A 95 0.53 0.43 -9.72
CA ALA A 95 1.22 0.80 -10.96
C ALA A 95 0.66 0.07 -12.18
N ASN A 96 0.46 0.80 -13.27
CA ASN A 96 0.09 0.27 -14.59
C ASN A 96 -1.18 -0.60 -14.59
N LEU A 97 -2.19 -0.20 -13.80
CA LEU A 97 -3.48 -0.88 -13.80
C LEU A 97 -4.35 -0.30 -14.92
N ASN A 98 -4.65 -1.10 -15.95
CA ASN A 98 -5.52 -0.68 -17.04
C ASN A 98 -6.96 -1.08 -16.75
N ILE A 99 -7.88 -0.14 -16.82
CA ILE A 99 -9.31 -0.34 -16.56
C ILE A 99 -10.10 0.15 -17.77
N THR A 100 -11.05 -0.66 -18.21
CA THR A 100 -12.01 -0.31 -19.27
C THR A 100 -13.41 -0.37 -18.68
N PRO A 101 -13.98 0.78 -18.28
CA PRO A 101 -15.39 0.85 -17.89
C PRO A 101 -16.30 0.66 -19.11
N VAL A 102 -17.55 0.24 -18.89
CA VAL A 102 -18.51 0.00 -20.00
C VAL A 102 -18.89 1.30 -20.72
N ASN A 103 -19.02 2.42 -19.99
CA ASN A 103 -19.57 3.67 -20.52
C ASN A 103 -18.57 4.84 -20.53
N LEU A 104 -17.29 4.59 -20.25
CA LEU A 104 -16.25 5.62 -20.18
C LEU A 104 -15.01 5.17 -20.94
N PRO A 105 -14.14 6.11 -21.35
CA PRO A 105 -12.84 5.77 -21.91
C PRO A 105 -12.01 4.90 -20.95
N SER A 106 -11.29 3.93 -21.52
CA SER A 106 -10.27 3.20 -20.79
C SER A 106 -9.19 4.15 -20.25
N PHE A 107 -8.59 3.77 -19.14
CA PHE A 107 -7.50 4.52 -18.52
C PHE A 107 -6.49 3.59 -17.87
N THR A 108 -5.29 4.12 -17.64
CA THR A 108 -4.25 3.48 -16.84
C THR A 108 -4.09 4.26 -15.55
N PHE A 109 -4.23 3.57 -14.42
CA PHE A 109 -3.97 4.14 -13.10
C PHE A 109 -2.57 3.80 -12.61
N THR A 110 -1.87 4.84 -12.15
CA THR A 110 -0.64 4.74 -11.36
C THR A 110 -0.74 5.77 -10.25
N GLY A 111 -0.66 5.33 -9.01
CA GLY A 111 -0.86 6.17 -7.83
C GLY A 111 -1.08 5.34 -6.57
N ASP A 112 -1.49 6.00 -5.49
CA ASP A 112 -1.65 5.37 -4.19
C ASP A 112 -3.12 5.08 -3.96
N SER A 113 -3.43 3.95 -3.31
CA SER A 113 -4.78 3.72 -2.81
C SER A 113 -5.15 4.79 -1.79
N THR A 114 -6.38 5.31 -1.88
CA THR A 114 -6.91 6.30 -0.96
C THR A 114 -7.75 5.68 0.16
N ASP A 115 -8.15 4.42 0.02
CA ASP A 115 -8.95 3.69 1.00
C ASP A 115 -8.55 2.20 1.07
N MET A 116 -8.85 1.54 2.18
CA MET A 116 -8.66 0.09 2.37
C MET A 116 -9.75 -0.47 3.29
N TYR A 117 -10.36 -1.58 2.86
CA TYR A 117 -11.40 -2.31 3.58
C TYR A 117 -11.01 -3.77 3.83
#